data_AF-A0A520T9U1-F1
#
_entry.id   AF-A0A520T9U1-F1
#
_cell.length_a   1.000
_cell.length_b   1.000
_cell.length_c   1.000
_cell.angle_alpha   90.00
_cell.angle_beta   90.00
_cell.angle_gamma   90.00
#
_symmetry.space_group_name_H-M   'P 1'
#
loop_
_entity.id
_entity.type
_entity.pdbx_description
1 polymer ?
#
loop_
_entity_poly.entity_id
_entity_poly.type
_entity_poly.pdbx_seq_one_letter_code
_entity_poly.pdbx_strand_id
1 'polypeptide(L)'
;MASGNSVIFSGENSLYSKVVPTDQQYETLQLAWNELRDFLIPHIRKTYAYTLKTWIQGSYKYRTLIRPLAKEESYDLDLGVYFLTEEVEGASASSLREMISDGLTAYMEVCENVKKIEKQKRRCLRIVYKDDFHIDIPVYILDEDSDLRTLAVLPDDWEHSDPKQLYMWFKQIVPESERSAVRRLIQYIKAWAIVNFRLNQGAAISSITTTVLAARFYSSLPSTFISWNDEERLIEFVKWMRNELAEGFRVNNPINLSENLCRIEDANKSFTTDKINILRAAVEQAEAAETCDEAIIAWEQAFGYLIELPTDVDVLLAETSDIAKSYLPVVTPTSNPPSIKIKVLSKDKKTVLRTCINAVANLTKENSLDFSIENSHELPPNSRAIWTVRNGGQEASDVFDLGHITHAASLNQTIHETIAYTGRHFMDCAIVTGAKVHSLVRVPVHVGGLFASISHALSENRRIKRFRGRVK
;
A
#
# COMPACT_ATOMS: atom_id res chain seq x y z
N MET A 1 -14.60 -19.44 9.00
CA MET A 1 -13.17 -19.49 9.35
C MET A 1 -13.00 -19.98 10.77
N ALA A 2 -12.15 -20.98 10.99
CA ALA A 2 -11.79 -21.45 12.33
C ALA A 2 -11.10 -20.29 13.09
N SER A 3 -11.53 -20.07 14.33
CA SER A 3 -11.02 -19.04 15.22
C SER A 3 -9.51 -19.18 15.45
N GLY A 4 -8.70 -18.35 14.80
CA GLY A 4 -7.26 -18.30 15.03
C GLY A 4 -6.56 -17.31 14.12
N ASN A 5 -6.54 -16.04 14.53
CA ASN A 5 -5.82 -14.89 13.94
C ASN A 5 -6.17 -14.56 12.47
N SER A 6 -7.05 -13.57 12.28
CA SER A 6 -7.27 -12.91 10.98
C SER A 6 -5.98 -12.24 10.52
N VAL A 7 -5.51 -12.59 9.33
CA VAL A 7 -4.29 -12.05 8.71
C VAL A 7 -4.51 -10.61 8.24
N ILE A 8 -5.77 -10.24 7.99
CA ILE A 8 -6.15 -8.90 7.56
C ILE A 8 -6.25 -7.92 8.73
N PHE A 9 -6.85 -8.32 9.86
CA PHE A 9 -7.18 -7.38 10.94
C PHE A 9 -6.46 -7.59 12.27
N SER A 10 -6.26 -8.83 12.72
CA SER A 10 -5.83 -9.11 14.09
C SER A 10 -4.38 -9.59 14.18
N GLY A 11 -3.62 -9.03 15.12
CA GLY A 11 -2.23 -9.40 15.38
C GLY A 11 -1.22 -8.34 14.94
N GLU A 12 -0.03 -8.39 15.53
CA GLU A 12 1.04 -7.40 15.32
C GLU A 12 1.50 -7.30 13.86
N ASN A 13 1.35 -8.40 13.10
CA ASN A 13 1.79 -8.53 11.71
C ASN A 13 0.65 -8.57 10.69
N SER A 14 -0.57 -8.24 11.11
CA SER A 14 -1.74 -8.17 10.22
C SER A 14 -1.56 -7.10 9.13
N LEU A 15 -2.34 -7.20 8.05
CA LEU A 15 -2.39 -6.15 7.04
C LEU A 15 -2.73 -4.80 7.68
N TYR A 16 -3.71 -4.77 8.59
CA TYR A 16 -4.15 -3.57 9.29
C TYR A 16 -3.01 -2.88 10.07
N SER A 17 -2.25 -3.62 10.88
CA SER A 17 -1.16 -3.04 11.66
C SER A 17 -0.03 -2.47 10.79
N LYS A 18 0.19 -3.05 9.60
CA LYS A 18 1.18 -2.58 8.63
C LYS A 18 0.75 -1.32 7.88
N VAL A 19 -0.55 -1.13 7.65
CA VAL A 19 -1.07 -0.01 6.84
C VAL A 19 -1.54 1.17 7.66
N VAL A 20 -1.98 0.97 8.91
CA VAL A 20 -2.53 2.06 9.73
C VAL A 20 -1.42 2.90 10.37
N PRO A 21 -1.46 4.25 10.27
CA PRO A 21 -0.52 5.08 11.00
C PRO A 21 -0.72 4.93 12.52
N THR A 22 0.37 5.00 13.28
CA THR A 22 0.33 4.99 14.75
C THR A 22 -0.23 6.31 15.28
N ASP A 23 -0.66 6.32 16.54
CA ASP A 23 -1.14 7.54 17.19
C ASP A 23 -0.04 8.63 17.22
N GLN A 24 1.20 8.24 17.51
CA GLN A 24 2.34 9.15 17.46
C GLN A 24 2.55 9.76 16.08
N GLN A 25 2.37 8.99 15.00
CA GLN A 25 2.46 9.51 13.63
C GLN A 25 1.33 10.50 13.35
N TYR A 26 0.10 10.20 13.78
CA TYR A 26 -1.02 11.15 13.68
C TYR A 26 -0.74 12.44 14.44
N GLU A 27 -0.20 12.36 15.66
CA GLU A 27 0.15 13.53 16.47
C GLU A 27 1.23 14.38 15.79
N THR A 28 2.30 13.77 15.27
CA THR A 28 3.34 14.49 14.53
C THR A 28 2.76 15.22 13.32
N LEU A 29 1.94 14.53 12.51
CA LEU A 29 1.26 15.15 11.37
C LEU A 29 0.32 16.28 11.84
N GLN A 30 -0.36 16.10 12.98
CA GLN A 30 -1.26 17.09 13.56
C GLN A 30 -0.55 18.37 13.97
N LEU A 31 0.56 18.23 14.68
CA LEU A 31 1.40 19.34 15.09
C LEU A 31 1.88 20.13 13.87
N ALA A 32 2.38 19.43 12.84
CA ALA A 32 2.89 20.08 11.64
C ALA A 32 1.83 20.94 10.91
N TRP A 33 0.62 20.42 10.66
CA TRP A 33 -0.40 21.21 9.97
C TRP A 33 -1.01 22.30 10.87
N ASN A 34 -1.04 22.12 12.20
CA ASN A 34 -1.41 23.16 13.14
C ASN A 34 -0.40 24.31 13.12
N GLU A 35 0.90 24.02 13.19
CA GLU A 35 1.97 25.03 13.13
C GLU A 35 1.92 25.83 11.82
N LEU A 36 1.75 25.13 10.69
CA LEU A 36 1.61 25.79 9.39
C LEU A 36 0.39 26.73 9.38
N ARG A 37 -0.77 26.26 9.87
CA ARG A 37 -1.99 27.09 9.99
C ARG A 37 -1.75 28.32 10.87
N ASP A 38 -1.18 28.11 12.05
CA ASP A 38 -1.00 29.13 13.08
C ASP A 38 0.02 30.19 12.66
N PHE A 39 0.93 29.86 11.75
CA PHE A 39 1.78 30.82 11.07
C PHE A 39 1.07 31.52 9.90
N LEU A 40 0.47 30.74 9.00
CA LEU A 40 -0.02 31.23 7.70
C LEU A 40 -1.19 32.21 7.86
N ILE A 41 -2.16 31.91 8.73
CA ILE A 41 -3.34 32.77 8.95
C ILE A 41 -2.93 34.19 9.37
N PRO A 42 -2.19 34.41 10.48
CA PRO A 42 -1.81 35.75 10.89
C PRO A 42 -0.83 36.41 9.92
N HIS A 43 0.05 35.64 9.28
CA HIS A 43 0.96 36.19 8.27
C HIS A 43 0.20 36.80 7.10
N ILE A 44 -0.74 36.06 6.49
CA ILE A 44 -1.52 36.55 5.35
C ILE A 44 -2.40 37.73 5.75
N ARG A 45 -3.01 37.67 6.94
CA ARG A 45 -3.79 38.80 7.47
C ARG A 45 -2.97 40.06 7.63
N LYS A 46 -1.73 39.94 8.13
CA LYS A 46 -0.84 41.09 8.33
C LYS A 46 -0.29 41.64 7.02
N THR A 47 0.10 40.78 6.09
CA THR A 47 0.81 41.15 4.86
C THR A 47 -0.14 41.62 3.76
N TYR A 48 -1.30 40.97 3.60
CA TYR A 48 -2.23 41.20 2.49
C TYR A 48 -3.63 41.64 2.92
N ALA A 49 -3.86 41.85 4.23
CA ALA A 49 -5.16 42.25 4.79
C ALA A 49 -6.32 41.26 4.54
N TYR A 50 -6.04 40.02 4.13
CA TYR A 50 -7.06 38.98 3.95
C TYR A 50 -7.30 38.18 5.23
N THR A 51 -8.58 37.90 5.52
CA THR A 51 -8.93 36.94 6.57
C THR A 51 -9.04 35.55 5.97
N LEU A 52 -8.36 34.59 6.60
CA LEU A 52 -8.36 33.19 6.18
C LEU A 52 -9.08 32.30 7.20
N LYS A 53 -9.75 31.26 6.69
CA LYS A 53 -10.05 30.03 7.42
C LYS A 53 -9.27 28.87 6.84
N THR A 54 -9.14 27.80 7.62
CA THR A 54 -8.55 26.55 7.14
C THR A 54 -9.47 25.37 7.45
N TRP A 55 -9.38 24.33 6.62
CA TRP A 55 -10.10 23.08 6.84
C TRP A 55 -9.25 21.91 6.34
N ILE A 56 -8.89 21.01 7.26
CA ILE A 56 -8.23 19.75 6.89
C ILE A 56 -9.21 18.86 6.14
N GLN A 57 -8.78 18.34 4.99
CA GLN A 57 -9.57 17.51 4.09
C GLN A 57 -8.80 16.23 3.74
N GLY A 58 -9.30 15.50 2.73
CA GLY A 58 -8.63 14.30 2.22
C GLY A 58 -8.49 13.19 3.26
N SER A 59 -7.58 12.25 2.99
CA SER A 59 -7.53 10.97 3.70
C SER A 59 -7.34 11.11 5.21
N TYR A 60 -6.60 12.12 5.66
CA TYR A 60 -6.46 12.48 7.07
C TYR A 60 -7.82 12.79 7.73
N LYS A 61 -8.63 13.66 7.11
CA LYS A 61 -9.96 14.02 7.61
C LYS A 61 -10.93 12.84 7.65
N TYR A 62 -10.86 11.95 6.65
CA TYR A 62 -11.66 10.72 6.63
C TYR A 62 -11.16 9.65 7.60
N ARG A 63 -9.98 9.81 8.23
CA ARG A 63 -9.26 8.77 8.99
C ARG A 63 -9.03 7.51 8.15
N THR A 64 -8.60 7.72 6.91
CA THR A 64 -8.25 6.69 5.92
C THR A 64 -6.82 6.88 5.40
N LEU A 65 -6.03 7.70 6.10
CA LEU A 65 -4.59 7.80 5.86
C LEU A 65 -3.97 6.42 6.08
N ILE A 66 -3.02 6.06 5.22
CA ILE A 66 -2.21 4.86 5.36
C ILE A 66 -0.75 5.28 5.49
N ARG A 67 0.05 4.43 6.13
CA ARG A 67 1.51 4.55 6.15
C ARG A 67 2.03 4.52 4.70
N PRO A 68 3.09 5.27 4.36
CA PRO A 68 3.90 4.96 3.19
C PRO A 68 4.22 3.46 3.19
N LEU A 69 4.10 2.78 2.06
CA LEU A 69 4.42 1.34 1.96
C LEU A 69 5.62 1.08 1.04
N ALA A 70 6.23 2.15 0.54
CA ALA A 70 7.48 2.14 -0.21
C ALA A 70 8.30 3.40 0.14
N LYS A 71 9.62 3.30 0.00
CA LYS A 71 10.57 4.37 0.33
C LYS A 71 10.37 5.68 -0.43
N GLU A 72 9.75 5.63 -1.61
CA GLU A 72 9.46 6.82 -2.42
C GLU A 72 8.17 7.54 -1.98
N GLU A 73 7.38 6.90 -1.11
CA GLU A 73 6.09 7.41 -0.67
C GLU A 73 6.22 8.29 0.56
N SER A 74 5.23 9.15 0.76
CA SER A 74 5.15 10.07 1.88
C SER A 74 3.70 10.24 2.30
N TYR A 75 3.47 10.62 3.56
CA TYR A 75 2.11 10.95 3.98
C TYR A 75 1.60 12.18 3.21
N ASP A 76 0.33 12.13 2.81
CA ASP A 76 -0.37 13.20 2.09
C ASP A 76 -1.44 13.82 3.00
N LEU A 77 -1.23 15.07 3.36
CA LEU A 77 -2.16 15.89 4.12
C LEU A 77 -2.76 16.95 3.21
N ASP A 78 -4.06 17.14 3.24
CA ASP A 78 -4.71 18.22 2.50
C ASP A 78 -5.21 19.31 3.46
N LEU A 79 -4.61 20.49 3.45
CA LEU A 79 -5.03 21.65 4.24
C LEU A 79 -5.64 22.72 3.34
N GLY A 80 -6.97 22.72 3.21
CA GLY A 80 -7.66 23.76 2.46
C GLY A 80 -7.52 25.12 3.15
N VAL A 81 -7.18 26.14 2.36
CA VAL A 81 -7.10 27.55 2.79
C VAL A 81 -8.22 28.32 2.11
N TYR A 82 -9.02 29.04 2.89
CA TYR A 82 -10.24 29.69 2.45
C TYR A 82 -10.13 31.18 2.71
N PHE A 83 -10.09 31.98 1.65
CA PHE A 83 -10.22 33.43 1.70
C PHE A 83 -11.70 33.77 1.95
N LEU A 84 -11.98 34.53 3.03
CA LEU A 84 -13.34 34.97 3.36
C LEU A 84 -13.65 36.25 2.57
N THR A 85 -14.35 36.12 1.45
CA THR A 85 -14.74 37.24 0.59
C THR A 85 -15.91 36.85 -0.31
N GLU A 86 -16.84 37.78 -0.54
CA GLU A 86 -18.04 37.58 -1.37
C GLU A 86 -17.75 37.78 -2.86
N GLU A 87 -16.89 38.75 -3.20
CA GLU A 87 -16.46 39.02 -4.57
C GLU A 87 -14.96 39.27 -4.63
N VAL A 88 -14.36 38.80 -5.71
CA VAL A 88 -12.99 39.10 -6.09
C VAL A 88 -12.95 40.53 -6.63
N GLU A 89 -12.99 41.54 -5.76
CA GLU A 89 -12.53 42.87 -6.17
C GLU A 89 -10.99 42.84 -6.31
N GLY A 90 -10.52 42.24 -7.42
CA GLY A 90 -9.14 42.41 -7.91
C GLY A 90 -8.13 41.28 -7.72
N ALA A 91 -8.48 40.10 -7.19
CA ALA A 91 -7.52 39.00 -6.94
C ALA A 91 -7.80 37.72 -7.74
N SER A 92 -7.07 37.50 -8.84
CA SER A 92 -7.24 36.28 -9.64
C SER A 92 -6.87 35.00 -8.88
N ALA A 93 -7.26 33.83 -9.42
CA ALA A 93 -6.91 32.54 -8.83
C ALA A 93 -5.39 32.40 -8.64
N SER A 94 -4.62 32.90 -9.60
CA SER A 94 -3.16 33.00 -9.53
C SER A 94 -2.69 33.95 -8.43
N SER A 95 -3.29 35.14 -8.30
CA SER A 95 -2.89 36.10 -7.25
C SER A 95 -3.09 35.55 -5.84
N LEU A 96 -4.22 34.89 -5.55
CA LEU A 96 -4.43 34.28 -4.23
C LEU A 96 -3.44 33.16 -3.95
N ARG A 97 -3.13 32.34 -4.96
CA ARG A 97 -2.12 31.29 -4.84
C ARG A 97 -0.71 31.85 -4.64
N GLU A 98 -0.40 32.98 -5.26
CA GLU A 98 0.89 33.68 -5.07
C GLU A 98 1.04 34.18 -3.62
N MET A 99 0.00 34.81 -3.06
CA MET A 99 -0.02 35.23 -1.65
C MET A 99 0.23 34.06 -0.69
N ILE A 100 -0.43 32.91 -0.92
CA ILE A 100 -0.17 31.71 -0.13
C ILE A 100 1.26 31.20 -0.35
N SER A 101 1.76 31.19 -1.58
CA SER A 101 3.16 30.83 -1.90
C SER A 101 4.18 31.68 -1.13
N ASP A 102 3.94 32.99 -1.02
CA ASP A 102 4.79 33.90 -0.28
C ASP A 102 4.76 33.59 1.22
N GLY A 103 3.57 33.36 1.78
CA GLY A 103 3.40 32.90 3.15
C GLY A 103 4.10 31.57 3.44
N LEU A 104 4.04 30.61 2.51
CA LEU A 104 4.78 29.34 2.62
C LEU A 104 6.30 29.56 2.57
N THR A 105 6.76 30.51 1.74
CA THR A 105 8.19 30.85 1.63
C THR A 105 8.68 31.46 2.95
N ALA A 106 7.92 32.38 3.55
CA ALA A 106 8.22 32.94 4.86
C ALA A 106 8.18 31.88 5.98
N TYR A 107 7.25 30.92 5.91
CA TYR A 107 7.20 29.81 6.87
C TYR A 107 8.43 28.90 6.77
N MET A 108 8.92 28.63 5.55
CA MET A 108 10.14 27.84 5.33
C MET A 108 11.39 28.49 5.94
N GLU A 109 11.43 29.82 6.06
CA GLU A 109 12.54 30.53 6.72
C GLU A 109 12.59 30.32 8.23
N VAL A 110 11.45 30.02 8.86
CA VAL A 110 11.34 29.83 10.32
C VAL A 110 11.13 28.37 10.73
N CYS A 111 10.77 27.48 9.81
CA CYS A 111 10.56 26.07 10.05
C CYS A 111 11.67 25.24 9.40
N GLU A 112 12.66 24.81 10.21
CA GLU A 112 13.81 24.04 9.72
C GLU A 112 13.42 22.67 9.14
N ASN A 113 12.24 22.14 9.47
CA ASN A 113 11.78 20.83 8.99
C ASN A 113 11.23 20.87 7.55
N VAL A 114 11.01 22.05 6.98
CA VAL A 114 10.58 22.17 5.59
C VAL A 114 11.76 21.87 4.66
N LYS A 115 11.54 20.97 3.69
CA LYS A 115 12.52 20.57 2.68
C LYS A 115 12.44 21.43 1.42
N LYS A 116 11.22 21.65 0.91
CA LYS A 116 10.97 22.45 -0.30
C LYS A 116 9.49 22.82 -0.44
N ILE A 117 9.20 23.75 -1.34
CA ILE A 117 7.86 24.15 -1.76
C ILE A 117 7.70 23.88 -3.26
N GLU A 118 6.58 23.28 -3.66
CA GLU A 118 6.22 23.02 -5.05
C GLU A 118 4.99 23.86 -5.41
N LYS A 119 5.19 24.86 -6.29
CA LYS A 119 4.19 25.91 -6.56
C LYS A 119 3.30 25.64 -7.79
N GLN A 120 3.73 24.75 -8.69
CA GLN A 120 3.17 24.61 -10.05
C GLN A 120 2.12 23.49 -10.20
N LYS A 121 1.58 22.93 -9.12
CA LYS A 121 0.50 21.94 -9.24
C LYS A 121 -0.82 22.63 -9.63
N ARG A 122 -1.59 22.02 -10.53
CA ARG A 122 -2.84 22.60 -11.06
C ARG A 122 -3.83 23.03 -9.98
N ARG A 123 -4.05 22.20 -8.95
CA ARG A 123 -5.14 22.36 -7.97
C ARG A 123 -4.69 22.76 -6.56
N CYS A 124 -3.39 22.79 -6.28
CA CYS A 124 -2.87 23.07 -4.95
C CYS A 124 -1.45 23.65 -5.02
N LEU A 125 -0.99 24.22 -3.93
CA LEU A 125 0.44 24.36 -3.63
C LEU A 125 0.85 23.15 -2.78
N ARG A 126 2.13 22.80 -2.73
CA ARG A 126 2.61 21.71 -1.87
C ARG A 126 3.82 22.17 -1.08
N ILE A 127 3.82 21.92 0.23
CA ILE A 127 5.00 22.05 1.09
C ILE A 127 5.45 20.64 1.51
N VAL A 128 6.73 20.36 1.31
CA VAL A 128 7.33 19.03 1.55
C VAL A 128 8.24 19.11 2.77
N TYR A 129 8.06 18.21 3.73
CA TYR A 129 8.84 18.13 4.97
C TYR A 129 9.96 17.09 4.85
N LYS A 130 10.93 17.12 5.78
CA LYS A 130 12.02 16.14 5.84
C LYS A 130 11.57 14.80 6.41
N ASP A 131 10.52 14.77 7.22
CA ASP A 131 9.98 13.56 7.86
C ASP A 131 9.02 12.75 6.96
N ASP A 132 9.29 12.70 5.65
CA ASP A 132 8.53 11.91 4.67
C ASP A 132 7.01 12.16 4.67
N PHE A 133 6.62 13.44 4.74
CA PHE A 133 5.25 13.90 4.46
C PHE A 133 5.21 15.21 3.70
N HIS A 134 4.06 15.50 3.12
CA HIS A 134 3.75 16.78 2.50
C HIS A 134 2.35 17.25 2.88
N ILE A 135 2.16 18.57 2.84
CA ILE A 135 0.85 19.20 2.95
C ILE A 135 0.52 19.82 1.60
N ASP A 136 -0.57 19.36 0.98
CA ASP A 136 -1.21 20.00 -0.17
C ASP A 136 -2.15 21.09 0.33
N ILE A 137 -1.96 22.30 -0.21
CA ILE A 137 -2.69 23.51 0.15
C ILE A 137 -3.54 23.94 -1.06
N PRO A 138 -4.73 23.37 -1.25
CA PRO A 138 -5.71 23.91 -2.17
C PRO A 138 -6.26 25.23 -1.62
N VAL A 139 -6.37 26.21 -2.51
CA VAL A 139 -6.77 27.58 -2.18
C VAL A 139 -8.19 27.81 -2.67
N TYR A 140 -9.04 28.31 -1.78
CA TYR A 140 -10.46 28.53 -2.04
C TYR A 140 -10.85 29.97 -1.74
N ILE A 141 -11.89 30.43 -2.41
CA ILE A 141 -12.77 31.47 -1.87
C ILE A 141 -13.91 30.79 -1.13
N LEU A 142 -14.30 31.35 0.01
CA LEU A 142 -15.49 30.97 0.77
C LEU A 142 -16.40 32.19 0.89
N ASP A 143 -17.58 32.08 0.29
CA ASP A 143 -18.71 32.94 0.59
C ASP A 143 -19.37 32.40 1.87
N GLU A 144 -19.34 33.20 2.93
CA GLU A 144 -19.85 32.79 4.24
C GLU A 144 -21.38 32.80 4.32
N ASP A 145 -22.03 33.64 3.52
CA ASP A 145 -23.49 33.78 3.52
C ASP A 145 -24.15 32.59 2.82
N SER A 146 -23.56 32.13 1.71
CA SER A 146 -24.07 30.96 0.97
C SER A 146 -23.41 29.62 1.34
N ASP A 147 -22.36 29.62 2.20
CA ASP A 147 -21.46 28.49 2.49
C ASP A 147 -20.86 27.84 1.21
N LEU A 148 -20.75 28.60 0.12
CA LEU A 148 -20.19 28.13 -1.15
C LEU A 148 -18.67 28.32 -1.18
N ARG A 149 -17.95 27.30 -1.67
CA ARG A 149 -16.51 27.36 -1.92
C ARG A 149 -16.16 27.07 -3.36
N THR A 150 -15.17 27.83 -3.85
CA THR A 150 -14.66 27.72 -5.21
C THR A 150 -13.15 27.61 -5.18
N LEU A 151 -12.61 26.58 -5.81
CA LEU A 151 -11.20 26.24 -5.82
C LEU A 151 -10.44 27.03 -6.89
N ALA A 152 -9.35 27.68 -6.49
CA ALA A 152 -8.41 28.34 -7.39
C ALA A 152 -7.49 27.31 -8.06
N VAL A 153 -7.53 27.25 -9.40
CA VAL A 153 -6.71 26.34 -10.20
C VAL A 153 -5.88 27.09 -11.24
N LEU A 154 -4.72 26.53 -11.61
CA LEU A 154 -3.87 27.07 -12.67
C LEU A 154 -4.40 26.68 -14.07
N PRO A 155 -4.20 27.52 -15.11
CA PRO A 155 -3.34 28.72 -15.13
C PRO A 155 -3.94 29.98 -14.51
N ASP A 156 -5.27 30.15 -14.47
CA ASP A 156 -5.96 31.23 -13.73
C ASP A 156 -7.48 30.99 -13.81
N ASP A 157 -7.95 29.94 -13.16
CA ASP A 157 -9.33 29.44 -13.33
C ASP A 157 -9.94 28.99 -12.00
N TRP A 158 -11.25 28.73 -12.00
CA TRP A 158 -12.05 28.45 -10.83
C TRP A 158 -12.86 27.16 -11.02
N GLU A 159 -12.72 26.21 -10.09
CA GLU A 159 -13.50 24.98 -10.08
C GLU A 159 -14.48 24.98 -8.90
N HIS A 160 -15.76 24.69 -9.16
CA HIS A 160 -16.69 24.41 -8.08
C HIS A 160 -16.35 23.05 -7.46
N SER A 161 -15.76 23.07 -6.26
CA SER A 161 -15.22 21.87 -5.61
C SER A 161 -15.42 21.97 -4.12
N ASP A 162 -16.25 21.09 -3.59
CA ASP A 162 -16.67 21.12 -2.19
C ASP A 162 -16.24 19.86 -1.40
N PRO A 163 -15.05 19.89 -0.78
CA PRO A 163 -14.56 18.77 0.02
C PRO A 163 -15.33 18.58 1.34
N LYS A 164 -15.94 19.63 1.90
CA LYS A 164 -16.69 19.58 3.15
C LYS A 164 -18.06 18.92 2.95
N GLN A 165 -18.79 19.22 1.87
CA GLN A 165 -20.05 18.55 1.55
C GLN A 165 -19.85 17.05 1.32
N LEU A 166 -18.80 16.66 0.59
CA LEU A 166 -18.50 15.25 0.35
C LEU A 166 -18.18 14.49 1.66
N TYR A 167 -17.48 15.15 2.59
CA TYR A 167 -17.22 14.60 3.91
C TYR A 167 -18.50 14.46 4.75
N MET A 168 -19.40 15.45 4.70
CA MET A 168 -20.68 15.37 5.40
C MET A 168 -21.58 14.28 4.83
N TRP A 169 -21.63 14.13 3.50
CA TRP A 169 -22.30 13.02 2.82
C TRP A 169 -21.78 11.67 3.33
N PHE A 170 -20.46 11.48 3.40
CA PHE A 170 -19.88 10.25 3.93
C PHE A 170 -20.32 9.97 5.37
N LYS A 171 -20.31 11.00 6.25
CA LYS A 171 -20.75 10.87 7.65
C LYS A 171 -22.23 10.56 7.80
N GLN A 172 -23.06 11.02 6.87
CA GLN A 172 -24.49 10.79 6.84
C GLN A 172 -24.80 9.36 6.40
N ILE A 173 -24.09 8.88 5.38
CA ILE A 173 -24.26 7.53 4.84
C ILE A 173 -23.68 6.47 5.78
N VAL A 174 -22.52 6.72 6.37
CA VAL A 174 -21.84 5.78 7.26
C VAL A 174 -21.94 6.26 8.72
N PRO A 175 -22.81 5.63 9.54
CA PRO A 175 -23.00 6.03 10.93
C PRO A 175 -21.74 5.75 11.75
N GLU A 176 -21.62 6.43 12.88
CA GLU A 176 -20.38 6.45 13.67
C GLU A 176 -19.88 5.07 14.09
N SER A 177 -20.78 4.17 14.47
CA SER A 177 -20.46 2.79 14.86
C SER A 177 -19.76 2.00 13.75
N GLU A 178 -20.14 2.25 12.49
CA GLU A 178 -19.65 1.49 11.32
C GLU A 178 -18.49 2.16 10.61
N ARG A 179 -18.21 3.45 10.89
CA ARG A 179 -17.13 4.20 10.22
C ARG A 179 -15.78 3.51 10.35
N SER A 180 -15.50 2.85 11.48
CA SER A 180 -14.21 2.16 11.67
C SER A 180 -14.03 1.02 10.66
N ALA A 181 -15.06 0.19 10.44
CA ALA A 181 -15.02 -0.91 9.49
C ALA A 181 -14.90 -0.41 8.04
N VAL A 182 -15.70 0.59 7.66
CA VAL A 182 -15.64 1.16 6.30
C VAL A 182 -14.28 1.83 6.03
N ARG A 183 -13.69 2.51 7.03
CA ARG A 183 -12.34 3.09 6.90
C ARG A 183 -11.28 2.04 6.65
N ARG A 184 -11.36 0.88 7.33
CA ARG A 184 -10.42 -0.23 7.12
C ARG A 184 -10.52 -0.79 5.71
N LEU A 185 -11.73 -0.98 5.18
CA LEU A 185 -11.92 -1.37 3.77
C LEU A 185 -11.25 -0.39 2.79
N ILE A 186 -11.41 0.92 3.03
CA ILE A 186 -10.76 1.95 2.22
C ILE A 186 -9.23 1.83 2.32
N GLN A 187 -8.69 1.66 3.52
CA GLN A 187 -7.25 1.52 3.76
C GLN A 187 -6.68 0.25 3.08
N TYR A 188 -7.40 -0.87 3.13
CA TYR A 188 -6.99 -2.10 2.44
C TYR A 188 -6.92 -1.90 0.93
N ILE A 189 -7.95 -1.34 0.30
CA ILE A 189 -7.90 -1.08 -1.16
C ILE A 189 -6.81 -0.08 -1.53
N LYS A 190 -6.54 0.93 -0.69
CA LYS A 190 -5.40 1.84 -0.92
C LYS A 190 -4.05 1.12 -0.85
N ALA A 191 -3.87 0.25 0.14
CA ALA A 191 -2.65 -0.55 0.27
C ALA A 191 -2.47 -1.50 -0.93
N TRP A 192 -3.55 -2.17 -1.35
CA TRP A 192 -3.56 -2.97 -2.58
C TRP A 192 -3.12 -2.16 -3.80
N ALA A 193 -3.64 -0.94 -3.95
CA ALA A 193 -3.31 -0.06 -5.07
C ALA A 193 -1.83 0.32 -5.09
N ILE A 194 -1.24 0.64 -3.94
CA ILE A 194 0.20 0.95 -3.84
C ILE A 194 1.05 -0.24 -4.31
N VAL A 195 0.78 -1.43 -3.78
CA VAL A 195 1.54 -2.65 -4.10
C VAL A 195 1.44 -3.00 -5.59
N ASN A 196 0.23 -2.87 -6.17
CA ASN A 196 -0.04 -3.39 -7.51
C ASN A 196 0.16 -2.40 -8.65
N PHE A 197 0.27 -1.10 -8.34
CA PHE A 197 0.40 -0.02 -9.32
C PHE A 197 1.67 0.83 -9.13
N ARG A 198 2.65 0.37 -8.33
CA ARG A 198 3.88 1.13 -8.05
C ARG A 198 4.57 1.70 -9.30
N LEU A 199 4.63 0.93 -10.40
CA LEU A 199 5.25 1.35 -11.67
C LEU A 199 4.30 2.15 -12.59
N ASN A 200 3.00 2.18 -12.32
CA ASN A 200 1.99 2.88 -13.12
C ASN A 200 0.88 3.44 -12.22
N GLN A 201 1.24 4.39 -11.35
CA GLN A 201 0.29 4.96 -10.38
C GLN A 201 -0.90 5.67 -11.05
N GLY A 202 -0.72 6.16 -12.28
CA GLY A 202 -1.81 6.79 -13.06
C GLY A 202 -2.94 5.83 -13.44
N ALA A 203 -2.70 4.51 -13.37
CA ALA A 203 -3.72 3.48 -13.59
C ALA A 203 -4.45 3.04 -12.31
N ALA A 204 -4.02 3.50 -11.13
CA ALA A 204 -4.61 3.10 -9.85
C ALA A 204 -5.98 3.76 -9.62
N ILE A 205 -6.86 3.07 -8.87
CA ILE A 205 -8.12 3.66 -8.40
C ILE A 205 -7.78 4.73 -7.35
N SER A 206 -8.25 5.96 -7.57
CA SER A 206 -7.96 7.09 -6.68
C SER A 206 -8.58 6.89 -5.28
N SER A 207 -7.93 7.42 -4.24
CA SER A 207 -8.42 7.29 -2.86
C SER A 207 -9.85 7.80 -2.69
N ILE A 208 -10.26 8.85 -3.42
CA ILE A 208 -11.63 9.38 -3.33
C ILE A 208 -12.65 8.47 -4.00
N THR A 209 -12.29 7.83 -5.12
CA THR A 209 -13.13 6.82 -5.78
C THR A 209 -13.36 5.65 -4.83
N THR A 210 -12.29 5.14 -4.20
CA THR A 210 -12.36 4.08 -3.20
C THR A 210 -13.26 4.46 -2.03
N THR A 211 -13.13 5.68 -1.48
CA THR A 211 -13.97 6.17 -0.38
C THR A 211 -15.46 6.20 -0.74
N VAL A 212 -15.80 6.70 -1.93
CA VAL A 212 -17.20 6.76 -2.38
C VAL A 212 -17.76 5.36 -2.64
N LEU A 213 -16.99 4.47 -3.27
CA LEU A 213 -17.39 3.08 -3.48
C LEU A 213 -17.61 2.35 -2.15
N ALA A 214 -16.72 2.50 -1.17
CA ALA A 214 -16.87 1.86 0.14
C ALA A 214 -18.13 2.34 0.90
N ALA A 215 -18.45 3.63 0.83
CA ALA A 215 -19.67 4.18 1.44
C ALA A 215 -20.96 3.71 0.73
N ARG A 216 -20.93 3.61 -0.60
CA ARG A 216 -22.04 3.04 -1.39
C ARG A 216 -22.23 1.56 -1.11
N PHE A 217 -21.13 0.80 -1.07
CA PHE A 217 -21.13 -0.61 -0.69
C PHE A 217 -21.80 -0.78 0.67
N TYR A 218 -21.36 -0.04 1.69
CA TYR A 218 -22.00 -0.06 3.01
C TYR A 218 -23.51 0.21 2.96
N SER A 219 -23.95 1.17 2.14
CA SER A 219 -25.38 1.49 1.98
C SER A 219 -26.19 0.38 1.31
N SER A 220 -25.53 -0.45 0.49
CA SER A 220 -26.17 -1.53 -0.25
C SER A 220 -26.30 -2.83 0.55
N LEU A 221 -25.68 -2.90 1.74
CA LEU A 221 -25.56 -4.13 2.50
C LEU A 221 -26.76 -4.43 3.39
N PRO A 222 -27.05 -5.72 3.65
CA PRO A 222 -28.06 -6.11 4.62
C PRO A 222 -27.63 -5.80 6.05
N SER A 223 -28.59 -5.76 6.98
CA SER A 223 -28.36 -5.50 8.41
C SER A 223 -27.37 -6.48 9.08
N THR A 224 -27.15 -7.66 8.50
CA THR A 224 -26.20 -8.67 8.98
C THR A 224 -24.73 -8.25 8.85
N PHE A 225 -24.41 -7.22 8.06
CA PHE A 225 -23.05 -6.71 7.86
C PHE A 225 -22.30 -6.37 9.16
N ILE A 226 -23.03 -5.97 10.20
CA ILE A 226 -22.47 -5.62 11.50
C ILE A 226 -21.72 -6.82 12.12
N SER A 227 -22.19 -8.04 11.85
CA SER A 227 -21.60 -9.28 12.40
C SER A 227 -20.36 -9.77 11.64
N TRP A 228 -20.10 -9.24 10.44
CA TRP A 228 -19.01 -9.73 9.60
C TRP A 228 -17.66 -9.32 10.15
N ASN A 229 -16.66 -10.19 10.01
CA ASN A 229 -15.28 -9.82 10.24
C ASN A 229 -14.71 -9.05 9.03
N ASP A 230 -13.50 -8.52 9.15
CA ASP A 230 -12.91 -7.68 8.11
C ASP A 230 -12.57 -8.43 6.82
N GLU A 231 -12.24 -9.72 6.89
CA GLU A 231 -12.00 -10.55 5.70
C GLU A 231 -13.29 -10.74 4.91
N GLU A 232 -14.38 -11.13 5.56
CA GLU A 232 -15.71 -11.27 4.96
C GLU A 232 -16.14 -9.96 4.29
N ARG A 233 -15.96 -8.83 4.98
CA ARG A 233 -16.27 -7.50 4.43
C ARG A 233 -15.41 -7.16 3.23
N LEU A 234 -14.12 -7.46 3.27
CA LEU A 234 -13.19 -7.16 2.18
C LEU A 234 -13.47 -8.02 0.95
N ILE A 235 -13.73 -9.31 1.13
CA ILE A 235 -14.13 -10.24 0.06
C ILE A 235 -15.35 -9.70 -0.68
N GLU A 236 -16.43 -9.42 0.05
CA GLU A 236 -17.68 -8.94 -0.54
C GLU A 236 -17.52 -7.54 -1.16
N PHE A 237 -16.75 -6.66 -0.52
CA PHE A 237 -16.49 -5.33 -1.08
C PHE A 237 -15.75 -5.42 -2.41
N VAL A 238 -14.73 -6.28 -2.53
CA VAL A 238 -13.98 -6.46 -3.78
C VAL A 238 -14.87 -7.00 -4.90
N LYS A 239 -15.70 -8.00 -4.61
CA LYS A 239 -16.65 -8.56 -5.59
C LYS A 239 -17.63 -7.48 -6.08
N TRP A 240 -18.19 -6.71 -5.14
CA TRP A 240 -19.10 -5.61 -5.45
C TRP A 240 -18.41 -4.49 -6.25
N MET A 241 -17.25 -4.03 -5.80
CA MET A 241 -16.44 -2.98 -6.43
C MET A 241 -16.10 -3.33 -7.88
N ARG A 242 -15.75 -4.59 -8.16
CA ARG A 242 -15.47 -5.06 -9.52
C ARG A 242 -16.68 -4.89 -10.43
N ASN A 243 -17.88 -5.16 -9.94
CA ASN A 243 -19.10 -5.03 -10.73
C ASN A 243 -19.44 -3.56 -11.00
N GLU A 244 -19.32 -2.69 -10.01
CA GLU A 244 -19.51 -1.24 -10.19
C GLU A 244 -18.55 -0.64 -11.21
N LEU A 245 -17.29 -1.10 -11.23
CA LEU A 245 -16.28 -0.60 -12.15
C LEU A 245 -16.38 -1.20 -13.56
N ALA A 246 -17.08 -2.33 -13.72
CA ALA A 246 -17.29 -2.97 -15.02
C ALA A 246 -18.12 -2.09 -15.97
N GLU A 247 -18.91 -1.15 -15.44
CA GLU A 247 -19.68 -0.17 -16.20
C GLU A 247 -18.83 1.03 -16.66
N GLY A 248 -17.69 0.74 -17.31
CA GLY A 248 -16.86 1.75 -17.95
C GLY A 248 -16.11 2.68 -17.01
N PHE A 249 -15.85 2.25 -15.76
CA PHE A 249 -15.15 3.05 -14.74
C PHE A 249 -15.86 4.38 -14.43
N ARG A 250 -17.18 4.35 -14.25
CA ARG A 250 -17.97 5.54 -13.91
C ARG A 250 -18.40 5.53 -12.45
N VAL A 251 -17.79 6.41 -11.66
CA VAL A 251 -18.15 6.62 -10.24
C VAL A 251 -18.47 8.10 -10.05
N ASN A 252 -19.75 8.46 -10.17
CA ASN A 252 -20.18 9.85 -10.04
C ASN A 252 -19.90 10.40 -8.64
N ASN A 253 -19.51 11.66 -8.53
CA ASN A 253 -19.42 12.37 -7.25
C ASN A 253 -20.84 12.53 -6.66
N PRO A 254 -21.09 12.14 -5.40
CA PRO A 254 -22.41 12.25 -4.78
C PRO A 254 -22.89 13.69 -4.55
N ILE A 255 -22.00 14.67 -4.59
CA ILE A 255 -22.33 16.11 -4.49
C ILE A 255 -22.50 16.72 -5.89
N ASN A 256 -21.68 16.31 -6.85
CA ASN A 256 -21.74 16.77 -8.24
C ASN A 256 -21.89 15.57 -9.19
N LEU A 257 -23.13 15.20 -9.51
CA LEU A 257 -23.41 13.98 -10.30
C LEU A 257 -22.86 14.00 -11.73
N SER A 258 -22.49 15.17 -12.27
CA SER A 258 -21.82 15.26 -13.58
C SER A 258 -20.33 14.92 -13.53
N GLU A 259 -19.70 14.99 -12.34
CA GLU A 259 -18.29 14.68 -12.17
C GLU A 259 -18.09 13.17 -12.02
N ASN A 260 -17.22 12.57 -12.84
CA ASN A 260 -16.71 11.23 -12.60
C ASN A 260 -15.44 11.28 -11.73
N LEU A 261 -15.47 10.63 -10.56
CA LEU A 261 -14.33 10.54 -9.65
C LEU A 261 -13.28 9.55 -10.11
N CYS A 262 -13.68 8.53 -10.90
CA CYS A 262 -12.76 7.56 -11.45
C CYS A 262 -12.12 8.11 -12.73
N ARG A 263 -10.93 8.71 -12.57
CA ARG A 263 -10.21 9.44 -13.63
C ARG A 263 -9.13 8.58 -14.31
N ILE A 264 -9.39 7.28 -14.46
CA ILE A 264 -8.46 6.37 -15.14
C ILE A 264 -8.55 6.60 -16.63
N GLU A 265 -7.42 6.93 -17.25
CA GLU A 265 -7.31 7.12 -18.70
C GLU A 265 -7.68 5.85 -19.47
N ASP A 266 -8.30 6.00 -20.65
CA ASP A 266 -8.75 4.86 -21.45
C ASP A 266 -7.63 3.86 -21.77
N ALA A 267 -6.41 4.34 -22.00
CA ALA A 267 -5.23 3.52 -22.25
C ALA A 267 -4.86 2.59 -21.07
N ASN A 268 -5.24 2.96 -19.85
CA ASN A 268 -4.95 2.22 -18.63
C ASN A 268 -6.09 1.30 -18.18
N LYS A 269 -7.32 1.48 -18.69
CA LYS A 269 -8.51 0.74 -18.23
C LYS A 269 -8.37 -0.77 -18.34
N SER A 270 -7.78 -1.30 -19.42
CA SER A 270 -7.55 -2.75 -19.56
C SER A 270 -6.61 -3.27 -18.48
N PHE A 271 -5.48 -2.58 -18.27
CA PHE A 271 -4.50 -2.95 -17.25
C PHE A 271 -5.12 -2.90 -15.84
N THR A 272 -5.87 -1.85 -15.52
CA THR A 272 -6.58 -1.76 -14.23
C THR A 272 -7.61 -2.88 -14.07
N THR A 273 -8.35 -3.19 -15.14
CA THR A 273 -9.34 -4.30 -15.14
C THR A 273 -8.66 -5.63 -14.82
N ASP A 274 -7.52 -5.92 -15.45
CA ASP A 274 -6.77 -7.14 -15.18
C ASP A 274 -6.32 -7.22 -13.72
N LYS A 275 -5.83 -6.10 -13.16
CA LYS A 275 -5.46 -6.02 -11.73
C LYS A 275 -6.65 -6.24 -10.80
N ILE A 276 -7.81 -5.65 -11.09
CA ILE A 276 -9.04 -5.86 -10.30
C ILE A 276 -9.51 -7.32 -10.39
N ASN A 277 -9.40 -7.95 -11.57
CA ASN A 277 -9.76 -9.36 -11.73
C ASN A 277 -8.81 -10.29 -10.94
N ILE A 278 -7.51 -9.98 -10.90
CA ILE A 278 -6.55 -10.69 -10.04
C ILE A 278 -6.92 -10.54 -8.56
N LEU A 279 -7.23 -9.31 -8.12
CA LEU A 279 -7.70 -9.05 -6.75
C LEU A 279 -8.96 -9.86 -6.44
N ARG A 280 -9.93 -9.88 -7.36
CA ARG A 280 -11.17 -10.64 -7.20
C ARG A 280 -10.90 -12.15 -7.07
N ALA A 281 -10.05 -12.70 -7.93
CA ALA A 281 -9.70 -14.12 -7.88
C ALA A 281 -9.02 -14.48 -6.54
N ALA A 282 -8.13 -13.62 -6.05
CA ALA A 282 -7.47 -13.79 -4.76
C ALA A 282 -8.47 -13.81 -3.59
N VAL A 283 -9.46 -12.91 -3.55
CA VAL A 283 -10.45 -12.92 -2.46
C VAL A 283 -11.41 -14.10 -2.55
N GLU A 284 -11.78 -14.55 -3.76
CA GLU A 284 -12.60 -15.76 -3.95
C GLU A 284 -11.84 -17.02 -3.51
N GLN A 285 -10.52 -17.08 -3.73
CA GLN A 285 -9.69 -18.16 -3.21
C GLN A 285 -9.58 -18.11 -1.68
N ALA A 286 -9.42 -16.93 -1.09
CA ALA A 286 -9.36 -16.78 0.36
C ALA A 286 -10.69 -17.20 1.03
N GLU A 287 -11.82 -16.91 0.39
CA GLU A 287 -13.15 -17.35 0.85
C GLU A 287 -13.32 -18.87 0.78
N ALA A 288 -12.82 -19.50 -0.28
CA ALA A 288 -12.92 -20.94 -0.50
C ALA A 288 -11.87 -21.77 0.26
N ALA A 289 -10.91 -21.12 0.92
CA ALA A 289 -9.82 -21.78 1.63
C ALA A 289 -10.34 -22.63 2.81
N GLU A 290 -9.86 -23.87 2.90
CA GLU A 290 -10.21 -24.80 3.98
C GLU A 290 -9.26 -24.65 5.18
N THR A 291 -8.06 -24.12 4.92
CA THR A 291 -7.01 -23.90 5.93
C THR A 291 -6.57 -22.45 6.01
N CYS A 292 -6.00 -22.04 7.16
CA CYS A 292 -5.44 -20.69 7.33
C CYS A 292 -4.29 -20.43 6.34
N ASP A 293 -3.47 -21.44 6.05
CA ASP A 293 -2.32 -21.30 5.14
C ASP A 293 -2.76 -21.05 3.69
N GLU A 294 -3.80 -21.77 3.22
CA GLU A 294 -4.41 -21.50 1.91
C GLU A 294 -4.96 -20.07 1.82
N ALA A 295 -5.64 -19.60 2.87
CA ALA A 295 -6.13 -18.23 2.93
C ALA A 295 -4.99 -17.20 2.91
N ILE A 296 -3.89 -17.43 3.65
CA ILE A 296 -2.70 -16.58 3.65
C ILE A 296 -2.10 -16.49 2.23
N ILE A 297 -1.95 -17.62 1.56
CA ILE A 297 -1.42 -17.69 0.19
C ILE A 297 -2.32 -16.90 -0.78
N ALA A 298 -3.65 -17.04 -0.65
CA ALA A 298 -4.59 -16.28 -1.46
C ALA A 298 -4.48 -14.77 -1.21
N TRP A 299 -4.43 -14.33 0.05
CA TRP A 299 -4.25 -12.92 0.39
C TRP A 299 -2.91 -12.35 -0.07
N GLU A 300 -1.85 -13.16 -0.07
CA GLU A 300 -0.54 -12.75 -0.58
C GLU A 300 -0.57 -12.40 -2.07
N GLN A 301 -1.36 -13.10 -2.89
CA GLN A 301 -1.51 -12.76 -4.30
C GLN A 301 -2.07 -11.34 -4.52
N ALA A 302 -2.90 -10.86 -3.58
CA ALA A 302 -3.46 -9.52 -3.62
C ALA A 302 -2.51 -8.47 -3.04
N PHE A 303 -1.94 -8.73 -1.87
CA PHE A 303 -1.26 -7.72 -1.04
C PHE A 303 0.27 -7.90 -0.95
N GLY A 304 0.82 -8.93 -1.59
CA GLY A 304 2.24 -9.18 -1.76
C GLY A 304 3.02 -9.18 -0.44
N TYR A 305 4.04 -8.32 -0.36
CA TYR A 305 4.95 -8.27 0.77
C TYR A 305 4.29 -7.83 2.10
N LEU A 306 3.07 -7.28 2.06
CA LEU A 306 2.32 -6.91 3.25
C LEU A 306 1.77 -8.12 4.03
N ILE A 307 1.54 -9.24 3.34
CA ILE A 307 1.03 -10.48 3.96
C ILE A 307 2.20 -11.37 4.31
N GLU A 308 2.34 -11.74 5.58
CA GLU A 308 3.37 -12.69 6.00
C GLU A 308 2.98 -14.12 5.64
N LEU A 309 3.72 -14.72 4.72
CA LEU A 309 3.58 -16.16 4.47
C LEU A 309 4.15 -16.97 5.65
N PRO A 310 3.71 -18.22 5.83
CA PRO A 310 4.35 -19.16 6.75
C PRO A 310 5.82 -19.42 6.41
N THR A 311 6.58 -19.93 7.38
CA THR A 311 8.01 -20.26 7.19
C THR A 311 8.25 -21.46 6.30
N ASP A 312 7.26 -22.34 6.17
CA ASP A 312 7.22 -23.62 5.47
C ASP A 312 6.27 -23.57 4.26
N VAL A 313 6.05 -22.38 3.71
CA VAL A 313 5.16 -22.15 2.55
C VAL A 313 5.52 -23.02 1.33
N ASP A 314 6.79 -23.37 1.17
CA ASP A 314 7.27 -24.27 0.12
C ASP A 314 6.75 -25.71 0.27
N VAL A 315 6.66 -26.20 1.52
CA VAL A 315 6.06 -27.50 1.84
C VAL A 315 4.55 -27.45 1.66
N LEU A 316 3.91 -26.40 2.20
CA LEU A 316 2.46 -26.23 2.13
C LEU A 316 1.95 -26.22 0.69
N LEU A 317 2.61 -25.48 -0.20
CA LEU A 317 2.25 -25.44 -1.62
C LEU A 317 2.39 -26.80 -2.33
N ALA A 318 3.32 -27.66 -1.89
CA ALA A 318 3.49 -28.99 -2.44
C ALA A 318 2.40 -29.99 -1.96
N GLU A 319 1.82 -29.75 -0.79
CA GLU A 319 0.83 -30.63 -0.14
C GLU A 319 -0.64 -30.21 -0.36
N THR A 320 -0.90 -29.04 -0.96
CA THR A 320 -2.27 -28.58 -1.26
C THR A 320 -3.08 -29.56 -2.13
N SER A 321 -4.37 -29.69 -1.79
CA SER A 321 -5.30 -30.68 -2.36
C SER A 321 -5.64 -30.44 -3.84
N ASP A 322 -6.16 -31.46 -4.53
CA ASP A 322 -6.55 -31.39 -5.95
C ASP A 322 -7.68 -30.38 -6.26
N ILE A 323 -8.42 -29.92 -5.25
CA ILE A 323 -9.49 -28.91 -5.39
C ILE A 323 -8.90 -27.49 -5.44
N ALA A 324 -7.83 -27.22 -4.68
CA ALA A 324 -7.06 -25.98 -4.81
C ALA A 324 -6.39 -25.85 -6.19
N LYS A 325 -6.05 -26.98 -6.83
CA LYS A 325 -5.47 -27.04 -8.18
C LYS A 325 -6.44 -26.67 -9.32
N SER A 326 -7.74 -26.49 -9.09
CA SER A 326 -8.65 -26.00 -10.15
C SER A 326 -8.87 -24.48 -10.14
N TYR A 327 -8.57 -23.80 -9.03
CA TYR A 327 -8.80 -22.35 -8.85
C TYR A 327 -7.53 -21.55 -8.61
N LEU A 328 -6.42 -22.21 -8.26
CA LEU A 328 -5.10 -21.61 -8.33
C LEU A 328 -4.71 -21.38 -9.80
N PRO A 329 -3.95 -20.32 -10.08
CA PRO A 329 -2.94 -20.38 -11.11
C PRO A 329 -1.90 -21.44 -10.68
N VAL A 330 -2.23 -22.72 -10.90
CA VAL A 330 -1.68 -23.92 -10.25
C VAL A 330 -0.16 -23.93 -10.11
N VAL A 331 0.32 -23.99 -8.87
CA VAL A 331 1.63 -24.55 -8.53
C VAL A 331 1.55 -26.01 -8.96
N THR A 332 1.95 -26.30 -10.19
CA THR A 332 2.35 -27.66 -10.52
C THR A 332 3.68 -27.82 -9.82
N PRO A 333 3.80 -28.58 -8.70
CA PRO A 333 5.10 -28.83 -8.13
C PRO A 333 5.96 -29.39 -9.25
N THR A 334 6.87 -28.57 -9.76
CA THR A 334 7.96 -29.08 -10.55
C THR A 334 8.69 -30.02 -9.63
N SER A 335 9.02 -31.21 -10.11
CA SER A 335 9.76 -32.19 -9.31
C SER A 335 11.07 -31.63 -8.73
N ASN A 336 11.53 -30.48 -9.26
CA ASN A 336 12.55 -29.62 -8.68
C ASN A 336 12.06 -28.17 -8.51
N PRO A 337 11.91 -27.65 -7.27
CA PRO A 337 11.72 -26.23 -7.02
C PRO A 337 13.00 -25.43 -7.38
N PRO A 338 12.93 -24.10 -7.54
CA PRO A 338 14.11 -23.29 -7.85
C PRO A 338 15.13 -23.37 -6.70
N SER A 339 16.36 -23.76 -7.03
CA SER A 339 17.52 -23.67 -6.16
C SER A 339 18.10 -22.27 -6.24
N ILE A 340 17.98 -21.52 -5.15
CA ILE A 340 18.39 -20.12 -5.07
C ILE A 340 19.84 -20.02 -4.62
N LYS A 341 20.70 -19.63 -5.55
CA LYS A 341 22.11 -19.33 -5.29
C LYS A 341 22.28 -17.89 -4.85
N ILE A 342 22.96 -17.72 -3.72
CA ILE A 342 23.15 -16.44 -3.05
C ILE A 342 24.65 -16.18 -2.97
N LYS A 343 25.15 -15.13 -3.63
CA LYS A 343 26.53 -14.66 -3.42
C LYS A 343 26.51 -13.53 -2.41
N VAL A 344 27.31 -13.66 -1.36
CA VAL A 344 27.53 -12.58 -0.39
C VAL A 344 28.75 -11.78 -0.83
N LEU A 345 28.56 -10.50 -1.07
CA LEU A 345 29.59 -9.59 -1.56
C LEU A 345 30.10 -8.65 -0.45
N SER A 346 31.33 -8.19 -0.61
CA SER A 346 31.89 -7.06 0.15
C SER A 346 31.13 -5.75 -0.09
N LYS A 347 31.33 -4.75 0.78
CA LYS A 347 30.66 -3.43 0.69
C LYS A 347 30.85 -2.76 -0.67
N ASP A 348 32.05 -2.89 -1.24
CA ASP A 348 32.42 -2.34 -2.55
C ASP A 348 31.90 -3.17 -3.74
N LYS A 349 31.21 -4.28 -3.45
CA LYS A 349 30.59 -5.21 -4.41
C LYS A 349 31.57 -5.92 -5.35
N LYS A 350 32.87 -5.83 -5.08
CA LYS A 350 33.91 -6.40 -5.97
C LYS A 350 34.27 -7.83 -5.62
N THR A 351 34.16 -8.20 -4.35
CA THR A 351 34.64 -9.50 -3.86
C THR A 351 33.48 -10.36 -3.39
N VAL A 352 33.37 -11.57 -3.94
CA VAL A 352 32.46 -12.60 -3.43
C VAL A 352 33.11 -13.22 -2.19
N LEU A 353 32.52 -12.97 -1.02
CA LEU A 353 33.01 -13.45 0.27
C LEU A 353 32.65 -14.91 0.51
N ARG A 354 31.42 -15.29 0.13
CA ARG A 354 30.91 -16.68 0.20
C ARG A 354 29.72 -16.87 -0.72
N THR A 355 29.39 -18.13 -1.01
CA THR A 355 28.17 -18.52 -1.73
C THR A 355 27.35 -19.45 -0.85
N CYS A 356 26.05 -19.25 -0.81
CA CYS A 356 25.08 -20.06 -0.07
C CYS A 356 23.95 -20.51 -1.00
N ILE A 357 23.20 -21.54 -0.60
CA ILE A 357 22.02 -22.04 -1.32
C ILE A 357 20.83 -21.98 -0.37
N ASN A 358 19.72 -21.39 -0.84
CA ASN A 358 18.40 -21.31 -0.19
C ASN A 358 18.31 -20.67 1.20
N ALA A 359 19.43 -20.32 1.84
CA ALA A 359 19.44 -19.59 3.10
C ALA A 359 20.77 -18.85 3.28
N VAL A 360 20.74 -17.71 3.97
CA VAL A 360 21.95 -16.98 4.33
C VAL A 360 21.80 -16.29 5.69
N ALA A 361 22.82 -16.43 6.54
CA ALA A 361 22.87 -15.83 7.86
C ALA A 361 24.26 -15.25 8.15
N ASN A 362 24.44 -14.62 9.32
CA ASN A 362 25.69 -13.94 9.73
C ASN A 362 26.09 -12.86 8.71
N LEU A 363 25.12 -12.01 8.36
CA LEU A 363 25.33 -10.85 7.50
C LEU A 363 25.47 -9.58 8.34
N THR A 364 26.17 -8.59 7.78
CA THR A 364 26.23 -7.23 8.30
C THR A 364 25.75 -6.25 7.24
N LYS A 365 25.46 -5.01 7.63
CA LYS A 365 25.12 -3.92 6.69
C LYS A 365 26.24 -3.57 5.70
N GLU A 366 27.44 -4.13 5.92
CA GLU A 366 28.59 -4.01 5.02
C GLU A 366 28.57 -5.05 3.88
N ASN A 367 27.55 -5.92 3.84
CA ASN A 367 27.39 -6.90 2.78
C ASN A 367 26.33 -6.48 1.75
N SER A 368 26.49 -6.97 0.53
CA SER A 368 25.44 -6.99 -0.50
C SER A 368 25.19 -8.44 -0.95
N LEU A 369 24.05 -8.69 -1.57
CA LEU A 369 23.62 -10.04 -1.97
C LEU A 369 23.24 -10.08 -3.44
N ASP A 370 23.75 -11.07 -4.17
CA ASP A 370 23.28 -11.41 -5.51
C ASP A 370 22.50 -12.72 -5.44
N PHE A 371 21.24 -12.70 -5.85
CA PHE A 371 20.35 -13.85 -5.93
C PHE A 371 20.21 -14.30 -7.38
N SER A 372 20.29 -15.61 -7.62
CA SER A 372 20.12 -16.22 -8.94
C SER A 372 19.53 -17.62 -8.82
N ILE A 373 18.85 -18.09 -9.86
CA ILE A 373 18.30 -19.46 -9.91
C ILE A 373 19.37 -20.35 -10.54
N GLU A 374 19.86 -21.34 -9.79
CA GLU A 374 20.92 -22.25 -10.24
C GLU A 374 20.42 -23.29 -11.23
N ASN A 375 19.22 -23.82 -11.01
CA ASN A 375 18.59 -24.84 -11.85
C ASN A 375 17.54 -24.25 -12.80
N SER A 376 17.76 -23.04 -13.32
CA SER A 376 16.80 -22.35 -14.21
C SER A 376 16.43 -23.17 -15.46
N HIS A 377 17.33 -24.02 -15.93
CA HIS A 377 17.16 -24.92 -17.07
C HIS A 377 16.20 -26.10 -16.80
N GLU A 378 15.92 -26.41 -15.54
CA GLU A 378 14.98 -27.46 -15.13
C GLU A 378 13.56 -26.92 -14.90
N LEU A 379 13.40 -25.60 -14.93
CA LEU A 379 12.13 -24.92 -14.70
C LEU A 379 11.28 -24.89 -15.98
N PRO A 380 9.95 -24.71 -15.87
CA PRO A 380 9.05 -24.73 -17.01
C PRO A 380 9.45 -23.70 -18.07
N PRO A 381 9.43 -24.06 -19.37
CA PRO A 381 9.77 -23.13 -20.44
C PRO A 381 8.78 -21.95 -20.47
N ASN A 382 9.26 -20.79 -20.92
CA ASN A 382 8.50 -19.52 -20.95
C ASN A 382 8.06 -19.02 -19.57
N SER A 383 8.59 -19.57 -18.48
CA SER A 383 8.37 -19.03 -17.15
C SER A 383 9.27 -17.81 -16.89
N ARG A 384 8.86 -16.98 -15.95
CA ARG A 384 9.61 -15.83 -15.42
C ARG A 384 9.68 -15.93 -13.89
N ALA A 385 10.69 -15.31 -13.30
CA ALA A 385 10.83 -15.22 -11.86
C ALA A 385 10.26 -13.88 -11.35
N ILE A 386 9.50 -13.94 -10.26
CA ILE A 386 9.10 -12.79 -9.46
C ILE A 386 9.85 -12.91 -8.14
N TRP A 387 10.63 -11.89 -7.81
CA TRP A 387 11.41 -11.83 -6.58
C TRP A 387 10.74 -10.86 -5.62
N THR A 388 10.50 -11.27 -4.39
CA THR A 388 9.87 -10.44 -3.36
C THR A 388 10.81 -10.34 -2.16
N VAL A 389 11.32 -9.13 -1.92
CA VAL A 389 12.03 -8.82 -0.68
C VAL A 389 11.00 -8.53 0.40
N ARG A 390 11.21 -9.11 1.58
CA ARG A 390 10.38 -8.91 2.77
C ARG A 390 11.27 -8.53 3.93
N ASN A 391 11.20 -7.27 4.34
CA ASN A 391 12.00 -6.77 5.42
C ASN A 391 11.25 -6.91 6.75
N GLY A 392 11.84 -7.64 7.69
CA GLY A 392 11.35 -7.71 9.06
C GLY A 392 12.20 -6.87 10.00
N GLY A 393 11.67 -6.66 11.21
CA GLY A 393 12.36 -5.93 12.28
C GLY A 393 11.99 -4.45 12.36
N GLN A 394 12.31 -3.85 13.50
CA GLN A 394 11.91 -2.48 13.83
C GLN A 394 12.52 -1.45 12.89
N GLU A 395 13.82 -1.58 12.54
CA GLU A 395 14.52 -0.63 11.68
C GLU A 395 13.84 -0.45 10.30
N ALA A 396 13.37 -1.55 9.70
CA ALA A 396 12.66 -1.51 8.42
C ALA A 396 11.26 -0.91 8.55
N SER A 397 10.55 -1.23 9.64
CA SER A 397 9.22 -0.68 9.95
C SER A 397 9.26 0.84 10.18
N ASP A 398 10.29 1.34 10.87
CA ASP A 398 10.42 2.76 11.22
C ASP A 398 10.58 3.66 9.99
N VAL A 399 11.21 3.16 8.94
CA VAL A 399 11.40 3.87 7.67
C VAL A 399 10.46 3.40 6.55
N PHE A 400 9.45 2.60 6.92
CA PHE A 400 8.41 2.10 6.01
C PHE A 400 8.90 1.30 4.80
N ASP A 401 10.07 0.66 4.92
CA ASP A 401 10.61 -0.21 3.87
C ASP A 401 10.32 -1.68 4.21
N LEU A 402 9.04 -2.07 4.08
CA LEU A 402 8.59 -3.43 4.41
C LEU A 402 8.95 -4.47 3.35
N GLY A 403 9.39 -4.02 2.17
CA GLY A 403 9.72 -4.90 1.06
C GLY A 403 9.39 -4.33 -0.32
N HIS A 404 9.70 -5.11 -1.35
CA HIS A 404 9.44 -4.75 -2.74
C HIS A 404 9.40 -5.98 -3.63
N ILE A 405 8.81 -5.81 -4.82
CA ILE A 405 8.69 -6.86 -5.85
C ILE A 405 9.51 -6.46 -7.07
N THR A 406 10.31 -7.41 -7.56
CA THR A 406 11.09 -7.29 -8.80
C THR A 406 10.65 -8.36 -9.78
N HIS A 407 10.14 -7.96 -10.94
CA HIS A 407 9.84 -8.86 -12.05
C HIS A 407 11.08 -9.08 -12.89
N ALA A 408 11.65 -10.29 -12.85
CA ALA A 408 12.82 -10.60 -13.63
C ALA A 408 12.49 -10.65 -15.14
N ALA A 409 13.34 -10.04 -15.96
CA ALA A 409 13.30 -10.10 -17.42
C ALA A 409 13.55 -11.52 -17.96
N SER A 410 14.27 -12.36 -17.19
CA SER A 410 14.48 -13.78 -17.49
C SER A 410 14.81 -14.56 -16.22
N LEU A 411 14.67 -15.89 -16.26
CA LEU A 411 15.06 -16.78 -15.15
C LEU A 411 16.56 -16.72 -14.80
N ASN A 412 17.40 -16.31 -15.75
CA ASN A 412 18.85 -16.20 -15.56
C ASN A 412 19.28 -14.83 -15.03
N GLN A 413 18.35 -13.90 -14.86
CA GLN A 413 18.67 -12.59 -14.30
C GLN A 413 19.13 -12.74 -12.85
N THR A 414 20.27 -12.13 -12.54
CA THR A 414 20.72 -11.95 -11.16
C THR A 414 20.05 -10.74 -10.55
N ILE A 415 19.47 -10.90 -9.36
CA ILE A 415 18.86 -9.81 -8.60
C ILE A 415 19.84 -9.37 -7.52
N HIS A 416 20.16 -8.09 -7.51
CA HIS A 416 21.10 -7.50 -6.57
C HIS A 416 20.35 -6.76 -5.47
N GLU A 417 20.70 -7.03 -4.22
CA GLU A 417 20.13 -6.36 -3.03
C GLU A 417 21.23 -5.88 -2.09
N THR A 418 20.96 -4.76 -1.42
CA THR A 418 21.82 -4.19 -0.38
C THR A 418 21.18 -4.34 0.99
N ILE A 419 21.99 -4.55 2.03
CA ILE A 419 21.49 -4.75 3.39
C ILE A 419 21.44 -3.41 4.13
N ALA A 420 20.24 -2.87 4.32
CA ALA A 420 20.02 -1.63 5.06
C ALA A 420 19.67 -1.85 6.54
N TYR A 421 19.08 -3.00 6.87
CA TYR A 421 18.42 -3.24 8.16
C TYR A 421 19.00 -4.45 8.88
N THR A 422 19.03 -4.40 10.21
CA THR A 422 19.27 -5.60 11.04
C THR A 422 17.96 -6.36 11.29
N GLY A 423 18.06 -7.67 11.49
CA GLY A 423 16.91 -8.52 11.79
C GLY A 423 16.78 -9.73 10.86
N ARG A 424 15.56 -10.23 10.79
CA ARG A 424 15.16 -11.38 9.98
C ARG A 424 14.40 -10.86 8.76
N HIS A 425 14.93 -11.16 7.58
CA HIS A 425 14.37 -10.81 6.29
C HIS A 425 14.16 -12.07 5.46
N PHE A 426 13.41 -11.94 4.38
CA PHE A 426 13.19 -13.02 3.43
C PHE A 426 13.33 -12.52 1.99
N MET A 427 13.87 -13.37 1.14
CA MET A 427 13.80 -13.23 -0.32
C MET A 427 12.96 -14.39 -0.84
N ASP A 428 11.77 -14.07 -1.36
CA ASP A 428 10.91 -15.07 -1.96
C ASP A 428 11.10 -15.07 -3.48
N CYS A 429 11.12 -16.25 -4.10
CA CYS A 429 11.24 -16.44 -5.54
C CYS A 429 10.06 -17.27 -6.05
N ALA A 430 9.13 -16.63 -6.76
CA ALA A 430 8.01 -17.27 -7.42
C ALA A 430 8.31 -17.49 -8.92
N ILE A 431 8.09 -18.70 -9.42
CA ILE A 431 8.22 -19.03 -10.85
C ILE A 431 6.82 -19.02 -11.46
N VAL A 432 6.60 -18.23 -12.51
CA VAL A 432 5.26 -18.03 -13.06
C VAL A 432 5.22 -18.10 -14.59
N THR A 433 4.11 -18.55 -15.16
CA THR A 433 3.78 -18.51 -16.59
C THR A 433 2.42 -17.85 -16.79
N GLY A 434 2.39 -16.65 -17.38
CA GLY A 434 1.17 -15.84 -17.42
C GLY A 434 0.71 -15.47 -16.01
N ALA A 435 -0.52 -15.84 -15.66
CA ALA A 435 -1.06 -15.74 -14.30
C ALA A 435 -0.68 -16.95 -13.42
N LYS A 436 -0.26 -18.08 -14.01
CA LYS A 436 0.03 -19.35 -13.35
C LYS A 436 1.30 -19.28 -12.50
N VAL A 437 1.23 -19.55 -11.19
CA VAL A 437 2.42 -19.69 -10.33
C VAL A 437 2.80 -21.15 -10.28
N HIS A 438 3.99 -21.55 -10.73
CA HIS A 438 4.45 -22.93 -10.75
C HIS A 438 5.14 -23.38 -9.46
N SER A 439 5.85 -22.49 -8.77
CA SER A 439 6.57 -22.80 -7.53
C SER A 439 6.92 -21.52 -6.79
N LEU A 440 7.06 -21.59 -5.47
CA LEU A 440 7.54 -20.51 -4.61
C LEU A 440 8.60 -21.07 -3.66
N VAL A 441 9.75 -20.41 -3.58
CA VAL A 441 10.79 -20.72 -2.59
C VAL A 441 11.05 -19.50 -1.74
N ARG A 442 11.07 -19.69 -0.43
CA ARG A 442 11.41 -18.66 0.55
C ARG A 442 12.83 -18.84 1.05
N VAL A 443 13.64 -17.80 0.88
CA VAL A 443 15.03 -17.76 1.34
C VAL A 443 15.13 -16.90 2.60
N PRO A 444 15.37 -17.48 3.80
CA PRO A 444 15.66 -16.70 4.98
C PRO A 444 17.01 -15.97 4.86
N VAL A 445 16.99 -14.68 5.20
CA VAL A 445 18.14 -13.77 5.19
C VAL A 445 18.28 -13.14 6.57
N HIS A 446 19.33 -13.49 7.32
CA HIS A 446 19.54 -12.99 8.69
C HIS A 446 20.72 -12.04 8.80
N VAL A 447 20.46 -10.85 9.35
CA VAL A 447 21.42 -9.74 9.50
C VAL A 447 21.58 -9.39 10.98
N GLY A 448 22.78 -9.51 11.55
CA GLY A 448 23.03 -9.36 12.99
C GLY A 448 23.51 -10.64 13.68
N GLY A 449 23.98 -10.51 14.93
CA GLY A 449 24.88 -11.44 15.65
C GLY A 449 24.43 -12.90 15.86
N LEU A 450 25.43 -13.74 16.19
CA LEU A 450 25.43 -15.21 16.31
C LEU A 450 24.08 -15.88 16.61
N PHE A 451 23.65 -16.77 15.72
CA PHE A 451 22.72 -17.84 16.09
C PHE A 451 23.32 -18.67 17.22
N ALA A 452 22.61 -18.77 18.35
CA ALA A 452 22.60 -20.03 19.09
C ALA A 452 22.16 -21.11 18.09
N SER A 453 23.04 -22.07 17.86
CA SER A 453 22.93 -23.12 16.86
C SER A 453 21.53 -23.74 16.81
N ILE A 454 20.75 -23.45 15.75
CA ILE A 454 19.66 -24.35 15.33
C ILE A 454 20.29 -25.47 14.53
N SER A 455 21.00 -26.35 15.23
CA SER A 455 21.43 -27.66 14.75
C SER A 455 20.40 -28.75 15.05
N HIS A 456 19.16 -28.38 15.39
CA HIS A 456 18.13 -29.34 15.84
C HIS A 456 16.92 -29.54 14.89
N ALA A 457 16.78 -28.78 13.81
CA ALA A 457 15.66 -28.95 12.86
C ALA A 457 16.00 -29.75 11.58
N LEU A 458 17.29 -30.02 11.31
CA LEU A 458 17.73 -30.77 10.13
C LEU A 458 18.14 -32.23 10.42
N SER A 459 18.03 -32.69 11.67
CA SER A 459 18.41 -34.06 12.07
C SER A 459 17.22 -34.99 12.36
N GLU A 460 16.01 -34.48 12.62
CA GLU A 460 14.84 -35.32 12.90
C GLU A 460 14.18 -35.92 11.65
N ASN A 461 14.37 -35.32 10.47
CA ASN A 461 13.90 -35.88 9.20
C ASN A 461 14.71 -37.10 8.69
N ARG A 462 15.73 -37.57 9.42
CA ARG A 462 16.47 -38.80 9.09
C ARG A 462 16.10 -40.02 9.94
N ARG A 463 15.18 -39.92 10.91
CA ARG A 463 14.85 -41.06 11.81
C ARG A 463 13.48 -41.72 11.63
N ILE A 464 12.65 -41.29 10.69
CA ILE A 464 11.40 -42.01 10.37
C ILE A 464 11.51 -42.67 8.99
N LYS A 465 12.29 -43.77 8.91
CA LYS A 465 12.17 -44.81 7.86
C LYS A 465 13.02 -46.01 8.25
N ARG A 466 12.53 -46.82 9.19
CA ARG A 466 12.88 -48.25 9.37
C ARG A 466 12.00 -48.89 10.45
N PHE A 467 10.70 -48.99 10.18
CA PHE A 467 9.92 -50.12 10.71
C PHE A 467 9.49 -50.97 9.52
N ARG A 468 10.32 -51.97 9.21
CA ARG A 468 9.91 -53.11 8.38
C ARG A 468 8.94 -53.92 9.22
N GLY A 469 7.67 -53.94 8.83
CA GLY A 469 6.74 -54.96 9.29
C GLY A 469 7.29 -56.33 8.96
N ARG A 470 7.48 -57.16 9.99
CA ARG A 470 7.70 -58.59 9.84
C ARG A 470 6.31 -59.24 9.81
N VAL A 471 6.01 -59.84 8.66
CA VAL A 471 4.98 -60.85 8.50
C VAL A 471 5.28 -62.01 9.45
N LYS A 472 4.34 -62.31 10.34
CA LYS A 472 3.84 -63.66 10.62
C LYS A 472 2.56 -63.58 11.43
#